data_AF-A0A3M2BEB6-F1
#
_entry.id   AF-A0A3M2BEB6-F1
#
_cell.length_a   1.000
_cell.length_b   1.000
_cell.length_c   1.000
_cell.angle_alpha   90.00
_cell.angle_beta   90.00
_cell.angle_gamma   90.00
#
_symmetry.space_group_name_H-M   'P 1'
#
loop_
_entity.id
_entity.type
_entity.pdbx_description
1 polymer ?
#
loop_
_entity_poly.entity_id
_entity_poly.type
_entity_poly.pdbx_seq_one_letter_code
_entity_poly.pdbx_strand_id
1 'polypeptide(L)' 'MHSVLITGGAGFIGRWLAKRCIEAGHTVCIVDNLSVGRLENL' A
#
# COMPACT_ATOMS: atom_id res chain seq x y z
N MET A 1 -13.56 0.24 -10.05
CA MET A 1 -13.23 1.10 -8.89
C MET A 1 -13.70 0.39 -7.63
N HIS A 2 -12.76 -0.02 -6.78
CA HIS A 2 -13.04 -0.67 -5.49
C HIS A 2 -12.22 0.01 -4.39
N SER A 3 -12.65 -0.14 -3.13
CA SER A 3 -11.86 0.22 -1.96
C SER A 3 -11.00 -0.98 -1.54
N VAL A 4 -9.69 -0.76 -1.39
CA VAL A 4 -8.72 -1.80 -1.04
C VAL A 4 -8.00 -1.40 0.25
N LEU A 5 -8.05 -2.28 1.26
CA LEU A 5 -7.25 -2.14 2.48
C LEU A 5 -5.98 -2.99 2.34
N ILE A 6 -4.82 -2.37 2.48
CA ILE A 6 -3.52 -3.06 2.44
C ILE A 6 -2.85 -2.94 3.80
N THR A 7 -2.66 -4.07 4.48
CA THR A 7 -1.83 -4.16 5.68
C THR A 7 -0.37 -4.39 5.28
N GLY A 8 0.58 -3.69 5.92
CA GLY A 8 2.01 -3.82 5.56
C GLY A 8 2.38 -3.11 4.25
N GLY A 9 1.62 -2.06 3.88
CA GLY A 9 1.79 -1.35 2.62
C GLY A 9 3.11 -0.60 2.46
N ALA A 10 3.80 -0.25 3.53
CA ALA A 10 5.12 0.39 3.50
C ALA A 10 6.27 -0.64 3.34
N GLY A 11 5.97 -1.94 3.29
CA GLY A 11 6.93 -3.02 3.11
C GLY A 11 7.42 -3.24 1.67
N PHE A 12 8.13 -4.35 1.43
CA PHE A 12 8.68 -4.66 0.11
C PHE A 12 7.59 -4.88 -0.95
N ILE A 13 6.63 -5.75 -0.67
CA ILE A 13 5.55 -6.10 -1.61
C ILE A 13 4.42 -5.07 -1.54
N GLY A 14 4.07 -4.64 -0.32
CA GLY A 14 2.93 -3.76 -0.07
C GLY A 14 2.93 -2.49 -0.90
N ARG A 15 4.09 -1.82 -1.05
CA ARG A 15 4.18 -0.55 -1.78
C ARG A 15 3.89 -0.70 -3.27
N TRP A 16 4.35 -1.79 -3.87
CA TRP A 16 4.14 -2.07 -5.28
C TRP A 16 2.70 -2.51 -5.55
N LEU A 17 2.10 -3.25 -4.62
CA LEU A 17 0.68 -3.58 -4.67
C LEU A 17 -0.18 -2.31 -4.57
N ALA A 18 0.10 -1.43 -3.61
CA ALA A 18 -0.57 -0.15 -3.46
C ALA A 18 -0.48 0.70 -4.72
N LYS A 19 0.74 0.85 -5.27
CA LYS A 19 0.97 1.54 -6.56
C LYS A 19 0.12 0.96 -7.68
N ARG A 20 0.10 -0.37 -7.83
CA ARG A 20 -0.68 -1.03 -8.88
C ARG A 20 -2.19 -0.87 -8.70
N CYS A 21 -2.69 -0.91 -7.47
CA CYS A 21 -4.10 -0.67 -7.19
C CYS A 21 -4.52 0.76 -7.54
N ILE A 22 -3.67 1.75 -7.24
CA ILE A 22 -3.91 3.15 -7.64
C ILE A 22 -3.90 3.29 -9.17
N GLU A 23 -2.89 2.71 -9.86
CA GLU A 23 -2.80 2.68 -11.33
C GLU A 23 -4.03 2.04 -11.99
N ALA A 24 -4.62 1.02 -11.34
CA ALA A 24 -5.85 0.36 -11.79
C ALA A 24 -7.14 1.15 -11.48
N GLY A 25 -7.03 2.34 -10.91
CA GLY A 25 -8.18 3.14 -10.50
C GLY A 25 -8.93 2.50 -9.34
N HIS A 26 -8.23 2.17 -8.25
CA HIS A 26 -8.83 1.77 -6.98
C HIS A 26 -8.47 2.79 -5.90
N THR A 27 -9.35 2.93 -4.91
CA THR A 27 -9.04 3.72 -3.70
C THR A 27 -8.32 2.83 -2.72
N VAL A 28 -7.13 3.23 -2.29
CA VAL A 28 -6.28 2.42 -1.41
C VAL A 28 -6.16 3.07 -0.03
N CYS A 29 -6.38 2.28 1.02
CA CYS A 29 -6.06 2.61 2.40
C CYS A 29 -4.94 1.68 2.86
N ILE A 30 -3.90 2.23 3.47
CA ILE A 30 -2.77 1.45 3.98
C ILE A 30 -2.76 1.52 5.50
N VAL A 31 -2.57 0.36 6.14
CA VAL A 31 -2.29 0.25 7.57
C VAL A 31 -0.94 -0.44 7.71
N ASP A 32 0.03 0.26 8.29
CA ASP A 32 1.37 -0.27 8.51
C ASP A 32 1.89 0.22 9.86
N ASN A 33 2.51 -0.68 10.62
CA ASN A 33 3.10 -0.35 11.92
C ASN A 33 4.58 0.05 11.81
N LEU A 34 5.13 0.06 10.60
CA LEU A 34 6.50 0.45 10.27
C LEU A 34 7.57 -0.36 11.02
N SER A 35 7.28 -1.62 11.40
CA SER A 35 8.27 -2.48 12.06
C SER A 35 9.46 -2.84 11.16
N VAL A 36 9.23 -2.89 9.84
CA VAL A 36 10.23 -3.12 8.79
C VAL A 36 10.07 -2.14 7.61
N GLY A 37 8.82 -1.75 7.30
CA GLY A 37 8.51 -0.77 6.27
C GLY A 37 8.94 0.65 6.65
N ARG A 38 9.09 1.52 5.64
CA ARG A 38 9.44 2.94 5.82
C ARG A 38 8.43 3.81 5.09
N LEU A 39 8.07 4.95 5.65
CA LEU A 39 7.12 5.87 5.01
C LEU A 39 7.63 6.34 3.63
N GLU A 40 8.95 6.48 3.48
CA GLU A 40 9.64 6.82 2.21
C GLU A 40 9.38 5.83 1.07
N ASN A 41 8.87 4.63 1.37
CA ASN A 41 8.57 3.61 0.36
C ASN A 41 7.23 3.85 -0.37
N LEU A 42 6.39 4.79 0.09
CA LEU A 42 5.06 5.08 -0.43
C LEU A 42 5.05 6.29 -1.37
#